data_AF-B8INX2-F1
#
_entry.id   AF-B8INX2-F1
#
_cell.length_a   1.000
_cell.length_b   1.000
_cell.length_c   1.000
_cell.angle_alpha   90.00
_cell.angle_beta   90.00
_cell.angle_gamma   90.00
#
_symmetry.space_group_name_H-M   'P 1'
#
loop_
_entity.id
_entity.type
_entity.pdbx_description
1 polymer ?
#
loop_
_entity_poly.entity_id
_entity_poly.type
_entity_poly.pdbx_seq_one_letter_code
_entity_poly.pdbx_strand_id
1 'polypeptide(L)'
;MAALTLPARRITARSLVAARLAAARDALLCAERYLDEVTVALHAGDTGLSRVGASDDAVIREVRERAFAARRAYDTLRLELLTPEEHALTPNDEDDMASALRLRLCANEEAETAPGELDFIEESRREYVLQAHGRGC
;
A
#
# COMPACT_ATOMS: atom_id res chain seq x y z
N MET A 1 -6.91 -22.36 36.40
CA MET A 1 -6.15 -21.57 35.42
C MET A 1 -6.29 -22.25 34.07
N ALA A 2 -7.16 -21.76 33.19
CA ALA A 2 -7.34 -22.35 31.86
C ALA A 2 -6.18 -21.90 30.97
N ALA A 3 -5.36 -22.85 30.53
CA ALA A 3 -4.33 -22.58 29.54
C ALA A 3 -5.02 -22.26 28.21
N LEU A 4 -4.91 -21.01 27.76
CA LEU A 4 -5.34 -20.58 26.43
C LEU A 4 -4.44 -21.26 25.39
N THR A 5 -4.81 -22.47 24.99
CA THR A 5 -4.17 -23.15 23.86
C THR A 5 -4.56 -22.43 22.58
N LEU A 6 -3.62 -21.67 22.01
CA LEU A 6 -3.76 -21.11 20.67
C LEU A 6 -4.00 -22.25 19.68
N PRO A 7 -4.97 -22.13 18.76
CA PRO A 7 -5.25 -23.18 17.78
C PRO A 7 -4.01 -23.47 16.93
N ALA A 8 -3.71 -24.74 16.68
CA ALA A 8 -2.47 -25.20 16.02
C ALA A 8 -2.16 -24.49 14.69
N ARG A 9 -3.19 -24.11 13.93
CA ARG A 9 -3.09 -23.33 12.68
C ARG A 9 -2.49 -21.93 12.87
N ARG A 10 -2.74 -21.29 14.02
CA ARG A 10 -2.14 -19.98 14.39
C ARG A 10 -0.68 -20.12 14.78
N ILE A 11 -0.31 -21.22 15.41
CA ILE A 11 1.08 -21.53 15.77
C ILE A 11 1.92 -21.72 14.49
N THR A 12 1.40 -22.45 13.50
CA THR A 12 2.07 -22.65 12.20
C THR A 12 2.18 -21.38 11.36
N ALA A 13 1.19 -20.50 11.39
CA ALA A 13 1.24 -19.23 10.67
C ALA A 13 2.28 -18.27 11.29
N ARG A 14 2.29 -18.15 12.62
CA ARG A 14 3.27 -17.32 13.33
C ARG A 14 4.70 -17.84 13.17
N SER A 15 4.92 -19.16 13.20
CA SER A 15 6.25 -19.72 12.96
C SER A 15 6.75 -19.46 11.53
N LEU A 16 5.85 -19.49 10.55
CA LEU A 16 6.19 -19.21 9.15
C LEU A 16 6.53 -17.74 8.92
N VAL A 17 5.78 -16.81 9.53
CA VAL A 17 6.11 -15.38 9.45
C VAL A 17 7.40 -15.06 10.21
N ALA A 18 7.64 -15.70 11.36
CA ALA A 18 8.91 -15.55 12.08
C ALA A 18 10.12 -16.03 11.26
N ALA A 19 10.00 -17.15 10.54
CA ALA A 19 11.04 -17.62 9.63
C ALA A 19 11.28 -16.66 8.46
N ARG A 20 10.20 -16.13 7.86
CA ARG A 20 10.28 -15.10 6.81
C ARG A 20 10.95 -13.82 7.31
N LEU A 21 10.65 -13.41 8.54
CA LEU A 21 11.26 -12.24 9.18
C LEU A 21 12.77 -12.46 9.41
N ALA A 22 13.18 -13.64 9.87
CA ALA A 22 14.59 -13.97 10.05
C ALA A 22 15.35 -13.90 8.71
N ALA A 23 14.83 -14.54 7.66
CA ALA A 23 15.43 -14.47 6.33
C ALA A 23 15.50 -13.03 5.78
N ALA A 24 14.45 -12.23 5.98
CA ALA A 24 14.43 -10.83 5.56
C ALA A 24 15.43 -9.97 6.34
N ARG A 25 15.66 -10.27 7.62
CA ARG A 25 16.69 -9.61 8.43
C ARG A 25 18.08 -9.91 7.89
N ASP A 26 18.37 -11.16 7.59
CA ASP A 26 19.67 -11.55 7.05
C ASP A 26 19.93 -10.92 5.67
N ALA A 27 18.91 -10.88 4.83
CA ALA A 27 18.97 -10.18 3.54
C ALA A 27 19.24 -8.67 3.70
N LEU A 28 18.59 -8.02 4.67
CA LEU A 28 18.83 -6.61 4.99
C LEU A 28 20.28 -6.38 5.45
N LEU A 29 20.77 -7.17 6.40
CA LEU A 29 22.15 -7.06 6.90
C LEU A 29 23.18 -7.26 5.79
N CYS A 30 22.93 -8.22 4.88
CA CYS A 30 23.77 -8.43 3.72
C CYS A 30 23.77 -7.23 2.77
N ALA A 31 22.60 -6.62 2.53
CA ALA A 31 22.47 -5.46 1.66
C ALA A 31 23.12 -4.20 2.26
N GLU A 32 22.96 -3.96 3.57
CA GLU A 32 23.61 -2.86 4.28
C GLU A 32 25.13 -3.02 4.28
N ARG A 33 25.64 -4.23 4.58
CA ARG A 33 27.07 -4.50 4.53
C ARG A 33 27.65 -4.29 3.13
N TYR A 34 26.96 -4.75 2.10
CA TYR A 34 27.41 -4.57 0.71
C TYR A 34 27.40 -3.09 0.30
N LEU A 35 26.44 -2.29 0.79
CA LEU A 35 26.43 -0.84 0.59
C LEU A 35 27.67 -0.19 1.21
N ASP A 36 28.02 -0.56 2.44
CA ASP A 36 29.21 -0.03 3.11
C ASP A 36 30.48 -0.43 2.37
N GLU A 37 30.61 -1.71 1.99
CA GLU A 37 31.76 -2.24 1.25
C GLU A 37 31.96 -1.51 -0.08
N VAL A 38 30.88 -1.32 -0.87
CA VAL A 38 30.94 -0.60 -2.15
C VAL A 38 31.29 0.86 -1.94
N THR A 39 30.70 1.51 -0.93
CA THR A 39 30.94 2.93 -0.65
C THR A 39 32.40 3.16 -0.26
N VAL A 40 32.95 2.31 0.62
CA VAL A 40 34.35 2.36 1.05
C VAL A 40 35.30 2.07 -0.11
N ALA A 41 35.03 1.02 -0.89
CA ALA A 41 35.87 0.65 -2.02
C ALA A 41 35.94 1.75 -3.09
N LEU A 42 34.80 2.36 -3.44
CA LEU A 42 34.75 3.47 -4.40
C LEU A 42 35.43 4.73 -3.83
N HIS A 43 35.25 5.05 -2.55
CA HIS A 43 36.00 6.15 -1.91
C HIS A 43 37.51 5.89 -1.85
N ALA A 44 37.93 4.62 -1.75
CA ALA A 44 39.33 4.23 -1.79
C ALA A 44 39.92 4.22 -3.22
N GLY A 45 39.10 4.47 -4.25
CA GLY A 45 39.52 4.50 -5.64
C GLY A 45 39.61 3.12 -6.30
N ASP A 46 38.88 2.12 -5.80
CA ASP A 46 38.82 0.80 -6.41
C ASP A 46 38.03 0.84 -7.74
N THR A 47 38.75 0.73 -8.84
CA THR A 47 38.20 0.76 -10.19
C THR A 47 37.49 -0.53 -10.59
N GLY A 48 37.61 -1.61 -9.79
CA GLY A 48 36.96 -2.90 -10.07
C GLY A 48 35.43 -2.86 -9.99
N LEU A 49 34.87 -1.87 -9.28
CA LEU A 49 33.42 -1.66 -9.15
C LEU A 49 32.86 -0.66 -10.16
N SER A 50 33.73 0.07 -10.87
CA SER A 50 33.35 1.02 -11.89
C SER A 50 32.95 0.27 -13.17
N ARG A 51 31.64 0.17 -13.43
CA ARG A 51 31.17 -0.39 -14.70
C ARG A 51 31.43 0.61 -15.82
N VAL A 52 31.84 0.14 -16.99
CA VAL A 52 32.02 0.99 -18.19
C VAL A 52 30.74 1.80 -18.43
N GLY A 53 30.82 3.12 -18.28
CA GLY A 53 29.70 4.05 -18.49
C GLY A 53 28.84 4.37 -17.26
N ALA A 54 29.16 3.85 -16.07
CA ALA A 54 28.51 4.24 -14.81
C ALA A 54 29.49 5.01 -13.93
N SER A 55 29.09 6.18 -13.44
CA SER A 55 29.85 6.89 -12.39
C SER A 55 29.77 6.12 -11.07
N ASP A 56 30.75 6.33 -10.21
CA ASP A 56 30.77 5.75 -8.85
C ASP A 56 29.49 6.13 -8.08
N ASP A 57 29.01 7.38 -8.24
CA ASP A 57 27.74 7.85 -7.69
C ASP A 57 26.53 7.02 -8.17
N ALA A 58 26.54 6.60 -9.44
CA ALA A 58 25.46 5.77 -10.00
C ALA A 58 25.46 4.37 -9.37
N VAL A 59 26.65 3.80 -9.13
CA VAL A 59 26.81 2.51 -8.47
C VAL A 59 26.36 2.60 -7.00
N ILE A 60 26.81 3.62 -6.26
CA ILE A 60 26.39 3.83 -4.86
C ILE A 60 24.87 4.00 -4.79
N ARG A 61 24.27 4.77 -5.70
CA ARG A 61 22.81 4.96 -5.74
C ARG A 61 22.07 3.64 -5.98
N GLU A 62 22.52 2.82 -6.93
CA GLU A 62 21.92 1.50 -7.21
C GLU A 62 21.96 0.60 -5.97
N VAL A 63 23.12 0.52 -5.30
CA VAL A 63 23.27 -0.31 -4.10
C VAL A 63 22.43 0.23 -2.93
N ARG A 64 22.36 1.54 -2.78
CA ARG A 64 21.51 2.21 -1.79
C ARG A 64 20.03 1.88 -2.01
N GLU A 65 19.55 1.90 -3.25
CA GLU A 65 18.17 1.55 -3.58
C GLU A 65 17.85 0.08 -3.23
N ARG A 66 18.80 -0.84 -3.42
CA ARG A 66 18.66 -2.24 -3.00
C ARG A 66 18.56 -2.39 -1.49
N ALA A 67 19.39 -1.66 -0.73
CA ALA A 67 19.33 -1.66 0.74
C ALA A 67 17.96 -1.12 1.23
N PHE A 68 17.45 -0.03 0.63
CA PHE A 68 16.12 0.49 0.96
C PHE A 68 15.00 -0.50 0.61
N ALA A 69 15.09 -1.21 -0.51
CA ALA A 69 14.12 -2.23 -0.87
C ALA A 69 14.11 -3.38 0.16
N ALA A 70 15.29 -3.85 0.58
CA ALA A 70 15.41 -4.86 1.64
C ALA A 70 14.84 -4.36 2.98
N ARG A 71 15.11 -3.08 3.32
CA ARG A 71 14.59 -2.46 4.54
C ARG A 71 13.08 -2.39 4.54
N ARG A 72 12.50 -1.95 3.41
CA ARG A 72 11.05 -1.91 3.22
C ARG A 72 10.42 -3.29 3.35
N ALA A 73 11.02 -4.32 2.76
CA ALA A 73 10.52 -5.69 2.89
C ALA A 73 10.52 -6.18 4.35
N TYR A 74 11.59 -5.89 5.09
CA TYR A 74 11.70 -6.24 6.51
C TYR A 74 10.65 -5.48 7.37
N ASP A 75 10.47 -4.19 7.12
CA ASP A 75 9.50 -3.37 7.85
C ASP A 75 8.05 -3.78 7.52
N THR A 76 7.74 -4.14 6.26
CA THR A 76 6.44 -4.72 5.89
C THR A 76 6.14 -6.00 6.67
N LEU A 77 7.12 -6.92 6.80
CA LEU A 77 6.93 -8.15 7.58
C LEU A 77 6.74 -7.88 9.07
N ARG A 78 7.40 -6.84 9.62
CA ARG A 78 7.14 -6.38 10.99
C ARG A 78 5.73 -5.83 11.14
N LEU A 79 5.24 -5.07 10.16
CA LEU A 79 3.87 -4.57 10.17
C LEU A 79 2.85 -5.71 10.07
N GLU A 80 3.07 -6.72 9.23
CA GLU A 80 2.24 -7.95 9.18
C GLU A 80 2.17 -8.68 10.53
N LEU A 81 3.24 -8.62 11.33
CA LEU A 81 3.27 -9.18 12.68
C LEU A 81 2.60 -8.29 13.74
N LEU A 82 2.60 -6.99 13.51
CA LEU A 82 2.00 -5.99 14.39
C LEU A 82 0.51 -5.77 14.13
N THR A 83 0.02 -6.02 12.91
CA THR A 83 -1.41 -5.98 12.62
C THR A 83 -2.12 -6.91 13.58
N PRO A 84 -2.89 -6.37 14.55
CA PRO A 84 -3.63 -7.20 15.46
C PRO A 84 -4.66 -7.98 14.64
N GLU A 85 -5.01 -9.17 15.12
CA GLU A 85 -6.19 -9.90 14.66
C GLU A 85 -7.50 -9.06 14.80
N GLU A 86 -7.46 -7.81 15.29
CA GLU A 86 -8.59 -6.86 15.38
C GLU A 86 -9.16 -6.41 14.03
N HIS A 87 -8.46 -6.66 12.92
CA HIS A 87 -9.01 -6.46 11.57
C HIS A 87 -9.37 -7.77 10.85
N ALA A 88 -9.28 -8.92 11.54
CA ALA A 88 -10.01 -10.08 11.07
C ALA A 88 -11.48 -9.75 11.29
N LEU A 89 -12.16 -9.30 10.23
CA LEU A 89 -13.61 -9.24 10.19
C LEU A 89 -14.09 -10.58 10.74
N THR A 90 -14.77 -10.54 11.89
CA THR A 90 -15.47 -11.74 12.32
C THR A 90 -16.48 -12.07 11.22
N PRO A 91 -16.90 -13.33 11.03
CA PRO A 91 -17.85 -13.68 9.97
C PRO A 91 -19.11 -12.79 9.95
N ASN A 92 -19.49 -12.25 11.10
CA ASN A 92 -20.58 -11.29 11.24
C ASN A 92 -20.25 -9.91 10.63
N ASP A 93 -19.01 -9.45 10.74
CA ASP A 93 -18.55 -8.18 10.17
C ASP A 93 -18.41 -8.24 8.64
N GLU A 94 -18.12 -9.41 8.06
CA GLU A 94 -18.13 -9.61 6.60
C GLU A 94 -19.55 -9.50 6.04
N ASP A 95 -20.53 -10.12 6.71
CA ASP A 95 -21.94 -10.03 6.34
C ASP A 95 -22.48 -8.59 6.53
N ASP A 96 -22.04 -7.88 7.57
CA ASP A 96 -22.40 -6.48 7.81
C ASP A 96 -21.80 -5.53 6.77
N MET A 97 -20.53 -5.75 6.37
CA MET A 97 -19.88 -4.99 5.29
C MET A 97 -20.48 -5.29 3.91
N ALA A 98 -20.80 -6.56 3.63
CA ALA A 98 -21.48 -6.96 2.41
C ALA A 98 -22.88 -6.37 2.32
N SER A 99 -23.59 -6.31 3.46
CA SER A 99 -24.91 -5.69 3.58
C SER A 99 -24.84 -4.17 3.41
N ALA A 100 -23.86 -3.51 4.03
CA ALA A 100 -23.64 -2.06 3.88
C ALA A 100 -23.27 -1.68 2.44
N LEU A 101 -22.46 -2.50 1.77
CA LEU A 101 -22.10 -2.29 0.36
C LEU A 101 -23.31 -2.50 -0.55
N ARG A 102 -24.12 -3.55 -0.31
CA ARG A 102 -25.38 -3.77 -1.04
C ARG A 102 -26.36 -2.62 -0.86
N LEU A 103 -26.55 -2.14 0.37
CA LEU A 103 -27.42 -0.99 0.63
C LEU A 103 -26.97 0.26 -0.13
N ARG A 104 -25.66 0.51 -0.21
CA ARG A 104 -25.12 1.61 -1.01
C ARG A 104 -25.30 1.42 -2.51
N LEU A 105 -25.12 0.20 -3.02
CA LEU A 105 -25.32 -0.09 -4.44
C LEU A 105 -26.79 0.06 -4.83
N CYS A 106 -27.72 -0.48 -4.05
CA CYS A 106 -29.15 -0.29 -4.28
C CYS A 106 -29.56 1.18 -4.20
N ALA A 107 -29.06 1.94 -3.22
CA ALA A 107 -29.34 3.37 -3.12
C ALA A 107 -28.80 4.18 -4.33
N ASN A 108 -27.66 3.77 -4.89
CA ASN A 108 -27.13 4.39 -6.11
C ASN A 108 -27.95 4.01 -7.35
N GLU A 109 -28.37 2.75 -7.48
CA GLU A 109 -29.23 2.29 -8.58
C GLU A 109 -30.62 2.95 -8.53
N GLU A 110 -31.19 3.15 -7.34
CA GLU A 110 -32.43 3.91 -7.13
C GLU A 110 -32.27 5.39 -7.49
N ALA A 111 -31.11 5.99 -7.19
CA ALA A 111 -30.80 7.37 -7.60
C ALA A 111 -30.60 7.50 -9.12
N GLU A 112 -30.07 6.48 -9.78
CA GLU A 112 -29.94 6.44 -11.26
C GLU A 112 -31.28 6.17 -11.96
N THR A 113 -32.20 5.44 -11.31
CA THR A 113 -33.52 5.08 -11.87
C THR A 113 -34.65 6.03 -11.50
N ALA A 114 -34.45 6.93 -10.52
CA ALA A 114 -35.40 8.00 -10.20
C ALA A 114 -35.51 8.97 -11.40
N PRO A 115 -36.62 8.97 -12.14
CA PRO A 115 -36.83 9.97 -13.18
C PRO A 115 -37.37 11.23 -12.50
N GLY A 116 -36.59 12.31 -12.48
CA GLY A 116 -37.18 13.65 -12.34
C GLY A 116 -36.57 14.66 -11.37
N GLU A 117 -35.26 14.64 -11.07
CA GLU A 117 -34.64 15.76 -10.32
C GLU A 117 -33.45 16.44 -11.02
N LEU A 118 -33.13 16.06 -12.27
CA LEU A 118 -32.15 16.80 -13.07
C LEU A 118 -32.79 17.91 -13.93
N ASP A 119 -34.10 17.82 -14.19
CA ASP A 119 -34.80 18.80 -15.03
C ASP A 119 -34.85 20.19 -14.36
N PHE A 120 -35.08 20.29 -13.06
CA PHE A 120 -35.20 21.61 -12.40
C PHE A 120 -33.88 22.38 -12.39
N ILE A 121 -32.74 21.69 -12.20
CA ILE A 121 -31.41 22.32 -12.18
C ILE A 121 -30.97 22.70 -13.60
N GLU A 122 -31.25 21.87 -14.60
CA GLU A 122 -30.94 22.18 -15.99
C GLU A 122 -31.85 23.28 -16.58
N GLU A 123 -33.14 23.29 -16.22
CA GLU A 123 -34.12 24.29 -16.63
C GLU A 123 -33.84 25.65 -15.95
N SER A 124 -33.51 25.65 -14.66
CA SER A 124 -33.04 26.85 -13.94
C SER A 124 -31.72 27.41 -14.51
N ARG A 125 -30.80 26.52 -14.94
CA ARG A 125 -29.57 26.94 -15.62
C ARG A 125 -29.85 27.57 -16.98
N ARG A 126 -30.75 27.00 -17.78
CA ARG A 126 -31.15 27.57 -19.08
C ARG A 126 -31.79 28.94 -18.92
N GLU A 127 -32.66 29.11 -17.93
CA GLU A 127 -33.34 30.38 -17.66
C GLU A 127 -32.37 31.47 -17.17
N TYR A 128 -31.39 31.11 -16.32
CA TYR A 128 -30.35 32.03 -15.87
C TYR A 128 -29.41 32.47 -17.01
N VAL A 129 -29.03 31.56 -17.91
CA VAL A 129 -28.20 31.88 -19.08
C VAL A 129 -28.94 32.80 -20.07
N LEU A 130 -30.25 32.58 -20.26
CA LEU A 130 -31.09 33.46 -21.08
C LEU A 130 -31.25 34.87 -20.46
N GLN A 131 -31.38 34.99 -19.14
CA GLN A 131 -31.43 36.30 -18.48
C GLN A 131 -30.07 37.02 -18.46
N ALA A 132 -28.98 36.30 -18.24
CA ALA A 132 -27.64 36.88 -18.12
C ALA A 132 -27.02 37.26 -19.48
N HIS A 133 -27.37 36.55 -20.56
CA HIS A 133 -26.75 36.72 -21.88
C HIS A 133 -27.74 37.02 -23.02
N GLY A 134 -29.06 37.01 -22.77
CA GLY A 134 -30.08 37.24 -23.78
C GLY A 134 -30.44 38.70 -24.08
N ARG A 135 -29.76 39.69 -23.50
CA ARG A 135 -29.89 41.09 -23.91
C ARG A 135 -28.72 41.50 -24.80
N GLY A 136 -28.91 41.28 -26.10
CA GLY A 136 -27.99 41.67 -27.15
C GLY A 136 -28.60 41.59 -28.55
N CYS A 137 -29.79 42.17 -28.73
CA CYS A 137 -30.28 42.80 -29.96
C CYS A 137 -31.23 43.93 -29.54
#